data_AF-A0A0X3S4W6-F1
#
_entry.id   AF-A0A0X3S4W6-F1
#
_cell.length_a   1.000
_cell.length_b   1.000
_cell.length_c   1.000
_cell.angle_alpha   90.00
_cell.angle_beta   90.00
_cell.angle_gamma   90.00
#
_symmetry.space_group_name_H-M   'P 1'
#
loop_
_entity.id
_entity.type
_entity.pdbx_description
1 polymer ?
#
loop_
_entity_poly.entity_id
_entity_poly.type
_entity_poly.pdbx_seq_one_letter_code
_entity_poly.pdbx_strand_id
1 'polypeptide(L)'
;MKSRFSPEEHAEMGAMLAAIHGELIRSAVRTANAYPRTMIAPKKLDDAVRALTLARAALEAAFAVERPDLARDRAYFPNTEDRRKLTLAPEEKQ
;
A
#
# COMPACT_ATOMS: atom_id res chain seq x y z
N MET A 1 -20.85 -5.88 -10.21
CA MET A 1 -20.96 -5.76 -8.74
C MET A 1 -21.01 -4.28 -8.43
N LYS A 2 -21.90 -3.79 -7.56
CA LYS A 2 -21.85 -2.39 -7.11
C LYS A 2 -20.91 -2.35 -5.92
N SER A 3 -19.77 -1.64 -6.03
CA SER A 3 -18.95 -1.33 -4.86
C SER A 3 -19.78 -0.64 -3.80
N ARG A 4 -19.48 -0.98 -2.54
CA ARG A 4 -20.07 -0.34 -1.36
C ARG A 4 -19.34 0.94 -0.98
N PHE A 5 -18.24 1.29 -1.66
CA PHE A 5 -17.40 2.44 -1.36
C PHE A 5 -17.68 3.62 -2.30
N SER A 6 -17.71 4.83 -1.75
CA SER A 6 -17.71 6.08 -2.49
C SER A 6 -16.32 6.36 -3.10
N PRO A 7 -16.21 7.26 -4.09
CA PRO A 7 -14.91 7.67 -4.64
C PRO A 7 -13.93 8.15 -3.56
N GLU A 8 -14.42 8.87 -2.57
CA GLU A 8 -13.63 9.38 -1.44
C GLU A 8 -13.12 8.23 -0.58
N GLU A 9 -13.94 7.21 -0.32
CA GLU A 9 -13.53 6.00 0.40
C GLU A 9 -12.49 5.19 -0.39
N HIS A 10 -12.62 5.11 -1.72
CA HIS A 10 -11.61 4.51 -2.59
C HIS A 10 -10.27 5.27 -2.50
N ALA A 11 -10.30 6.59 -2.57
CA ALA A 11 -9.12 7.44 -2.46
C ALA A 11 -8.46 7.33 -1.07
N GLU A 12 -9.25 7.33 0.00
CA GLU A 12 -8.76 7.16 1.36
C GLU A 12 -8.06 5.81 1.54
N MET A 13 -8.69 4.74 1.07
CA MET A 13 -8.13 3.40 1.11
C MET A 13 -6.84 3.32 0.28
N GLY A 14 -6.84 3.90 -0.92
CA GLY A 14 -5.65 3.98 -1.77
C GLY A 14 -4.49 4.72 -1.13
N ALA A 15 -4.75 5.86 -0.49
CA ALA A 15 -3.75 6.64 0.24
C ALA A 15 -3.15 5.86 1.42
N MET A 16 -3.99 5.11 2.17
CA MET A 16 -3.55 4.26 3.27
C MET A 16 -2.71 3.08 2.78
N LEU A 17 -3.18 2.33 1.77
CA LEU A 17 -2.44 1.19 1.21
C LEU A 17 -1.12 1.64 0.56
N ALA A 18 -1.08 2.83 -0.05
CA ALA A 18 0.14 3.43 -0.57
C ALA A 18 1.14 3.77 0.52
N ALA A 19 0.67 4.29 1.67
CA ALA A 19 1.50 4.55 2.83
C ALA A 19 2.11 3.25 3.36
N ILE A 20 1.29 2.21 3.59
CA ILE A 20 1.73 0.91 4.11
C ILE A 20 2.77 0.29 3.17
N HIS A 21 2.52 0.34 1.86
CA HIS A 21 3.46 -0.13 0.85
C HIS A 21 4.81 0.59 0.93
N GLY A 22 4.80 1.91 1.11
CA GLY A 22 6.02 2.69 1.32
C GLY A 22 6.80 2.27 2.57
N GLU A 23 6.11 2.00 3.68
CA GLU A 23 6.76 1.56 4.92
C GLU A 23 7.29 0.11 4.83
N LEU A 24 6.57 -0.78 4.15
CA LEU A 24 7.05 -2.14 3.88
C LEU A 24 8.32 -2.13 3.03
N ILE A 25 8.39 -1.29 1.99
CA ILE A 25 9.61 -1.12 1.19
C ILE A 25 10.77 -0.63 2.07
N ARG A 26 10.55 0.42 2.87
CA ARG A 26 11.58 0.93 3.78
C ARG A 26 12.05 -0.14 4.75
N SER A 27 11.13 -0.92 5.31
CA SER A 27 11.43 -2.02 6.22
C SER A 27 12.21 -3.13 5.51
N ALA A 28 11.80 -3.54 4.31
CA ALA A 28 12.50 -4.54 3.51
C ALA A 28 13.95 -4.11 3.24
N VAL A 29 14.17 -2.85 2.86
CA VAL A 29 15.52 -2.29 2.65
C VAL A 29 16.34 -2.30 3.95
N ARG A 30 15.76 -1.83 5.07
CA ARG A 30 16.44 -1.85 6.38
C ARG A 30 16.84 -3.25 6.80
N THR A 31 15.93 -4.22 6.67
CA THR A 31 16.18 -5.62 7.03
C THR A 31 17.20 -6.27 6.09
N ALA A 32 17.15 -6.00 4.79
CA ALA A 32 18.12 -6.53 3.83
C ALA A 32 19.54 -5.97 4.03
N ASN A 33 19.66 -4.77 4.60
CA ASN A 33 20.94 -4.17 4.96
C ASN A 33 21.45 -4.63 6.33
N ALA A 34 20.55 -4.89 7.29
CA ALA A 34 20.91 -5.27 8.65
C ALA A 34 21.16 -6.78 8.83
N TYR A 35 20.55 -7.62 8.00
CA TYR A 35 20.60 -9.08 8.14
C TYR A 35 21.03 -9.78 6.84
N PRO A 36 21.65 -10.97 6.92
CA PRO A 36 21.94 -11.77 5.74
C PRO A 36 20.70 -12.06 4.91
N ARG A 37 20.82 -11.99 3.58
CA ARG A 37 19.70 -12.24 2.64
C ARG A 37 19.17 -13.67 2.68
N THR A 38 19.92 -14.60 3.28
CA THR A 38 19.52 -15.99 3.49
C THR A 38 18.47 -16.14 4.60
N MET A 39 18.28 -15.12 5.43
CA MET A 39 17.23 -15.11 6.45
C MET A 39 15.84 -15.04 5.81
N ILE A 40 14.87 -15.67 6.47
CA ILE A 40 13.49 -15.69 5.97
C ILE A 40 12.81 -14.32 6.03
N ALA A 41 13.22 -13.45 6.97
CA ALA A 41 12.57 -12.16 7.22
C ALA A 41 12.64 -11.19 6.01
N PRO A 42 13.81 -10.91 5.38
CA PRO A 42 13.88 -10.14 4.14
C PRO A 42 12.92 -10.65 3.05
N LYS A 43 12.89 -11.97 2.83
CA LYS A 43 12.02 -12.59 1.83
C LYS A 43 10.54 -12.38 2.14
N LYS A 44 10.13 -12.49 3.41
CA LYS A 44 8.74 -12.27 3.82
C LYS A 44 8.31 -10.82 3.67
N LEU A 45 9.21 -9.87 3.88
CA LEU A 45 8.92 -8.45 3.63
C LEU A 45 8.74 -8.18 2.13
N ASP A 46 9.58 -8.77 1.28
CA ASP A 46 9.40 -8.69 -0.18
C ASP A 46 8.09 -9.33 -0.64
N ASP A 47 7.72 -10.48 -0.07
CA ASP A 47 6.44 -11.15 -0.34
C ASP A 47 5.26 -10.24 0.05
N ALA A 48 5.34 -9.57 1.21
CA ALA A 48 4.32 -8.64 1.67
C ALA A 48 4.18 -7.42 0.75
N VAL A 49 5.30 -6.86 0.27
CA VAL A 49 5.30 -5.78 -0.73
C VAL A 49 4.55 -6.24 -1.99
N ARG A 50 4.92 -7.41 -2.55
CA ARG A 50 4.28 -7.96 -3.75
C ARG A 50 2.78 -8.19 -3.56
N ALA A 51 2.39 -8.80 -2.45
CA ALA A 51 0.99 -9.07 -2.14
C ALA A 51 0.17 -7.77 -2.08
N LEU A 52 0.71 -6.73 -1.44
CA LEU A 52 0.06 -5.44 -1.34
C LEU A 52 -0.01 -4.72 -2.70
N THR A 53 1.02 -4.81 -3.54
CA THR A 53 0.97 -4.29 -4.91
C THR A 53 -0.15 -4.95 -5.72
N LEU A 54 -0.28 -6.29 -5.65
CA LEU A 54 -1.31 -7.04 -6.35
C LEU A 54 -2.71 -6.67 -5.85
N ALA A 55 -2.90 -6.53 -4.54
CA ALA A 55 -4.17 -6.11 -3.96
C ALA A 55 -4.58 -4.71 -4.46
N ARG A 56 -3.65 -3.75 -4.49
CA ARG A 56 -3.89 -2.39 -5.01
C ARG A 56 -4.24 -2.42 -6.50
N ALA A 57 -3.56 -3.25 -7.30
CA ALA A 57 -3.88 -3.41 -8.72
C ALA A 57 -5.28 -4.01 -8.95
N ALA A 58 -5.66 -5.01 -8.16
CA ALA A 58 -6.99 -5.62 -8.25
C ALA A 58 -8.10 -4.63 -7.87
N LEU A 59 -7.87 -3.82 -6.83
CA LEU A 59 -8.80 -2.78 -6.39
C LEU A 59 -8.92 -1.65 -7.43
N GLU A 60 -7.81 -1.24 -8.05
CA GLU A 60 -7.82 -0.27 -9.15
C GLU A 60 -8.61 -0.78 -10.36
N ALA A 61 -8.39 -2.04 -10.74
CA ALA A 61 -9.13 -2.66 -11.84
C ALA A 61 -10.63 -2.75 -11.54
N ALA A 62 -11.01 -3.09 -10.31
CA ALA A 62 -12.40 -3.10 -9.87
C ALA A 62 -13.01 -1.69 -9.91
N PHE A 63 -12.30 -0.69 -9.38
CA PHE A 63 -12.74 0.71 -9.41
C PHE A 63 -12.93 1.22 -10.84
N ALA A 64 -12.03 0.88 -11.76
CA ALA A 64 -12.14 1.29 -13.17
C ALA A 64 -13.36 0.68 -13.88
N VAL A 65 -13.79 -0.52 -13.48
CA VAL A 65 -15.01 -1.15 -13.99
C VAL A 65 -16.27 -0.48 -13.43
N GLU A 66 -16.22 -0.09 -12.16
CA GLU A 66 -17.37 0.50 -11.46
C GLU A 66 -17.55 1.99 -11.79
N ARG A 67 -16.45 2.70 -11.98
CA ARG A 67 -16.36 4.16 -12.19
C ARG A 67 -15.41 4.47 -13.34
N PRO A 68 -15.78 4.11 -14.58
CA PRO A 68 -14.94 4.40 -15.75
C PRO A 68 -14.72 5.91 -15.97
N ASP A 69 -15.64 6.75 -15.46
CA ASP A 69 -15.54 8.21 -15.45
C ASP A 69 -14.39 8.74 -14.58
N LEU A 70 -14.01 8.01 -13.54
CA LEU A 70 -12.96 8.37 -12.57
C LEU A 70 -11.71 7.48 -12.66
N ALA A 71 -11.69 6.51 -13.57
CA ALA A 71 -10.60 5.53 -13.69
C ALA A 71 -9.21 6.14 -14.01
N ARG A 72 -9.15 7.40 -14.44
CA ARG A 72 -7.89 8.11 -14.72
C ARG A 72 -7.19 8.61 -13.46
N ASP A 73 -7.92 8.71 -12.35
CA ASP A 73 -7.43 9.36 -11.12
C ASP A 73 -6.54 8.44 -10.27
N ARG A 74 -6.34 7.19 -10.70
CA ARG A 74 -5.45 6.20 -10.07
C ARG A 74 -5.68 6.09 -8.57
N ALA A 75 -6.93 5.85 -8.15
CA ALA A 75 -7.36 5.91 -6.75
C ALA A 75 -6.47 5.09 -5.81
N TYR A 76 -5.99 3.92 -6.25
CA TYR A 76 -5.11 3.03 -5.48
C TYR A 76 -3.63 3.21 -5.76
N PHE A 77 -3.25 4.09 -6.70
CA PHE A 77 -1.87 4.46 -7.02
C PHE A 77 -1.66 5.98 -6.96
N PRO A 78 -1.91 6.62 -5.80
CA PRO A 78 -1.75 8.06 -5.65
C PRO A 78 -0.30 8.50 -5.80
N ASN A 79 -0.12 9.76 -6.21
CA ASN A 79 1.19 10.41 -6.20
C ASN A 79 1.75 10.42 -4.77
N THR A 80 3.07 10.58 -4.64
CA THR A 80 3.74 10.54 -3.33
C THR A 80 3.20 11.60 -2.37
N GLU A 81 2.81 12.76 -2.88
CA GLU A 81 2.26 13.90 -2.12
C GLU A 81 0.89 13.59 -1.50
N ASP A 82 0.10 12.74 -2.15
CA ASP A 82 -1.26 12.38 -1.74
C ASP A 82 -1.30 11.16 -0.80
N ARG A 83 -0.13 10.58 -0.47
CA ARG A 83 -0.05 9.42 0.43
C ARG A 83 -0.25 9.85 1.87
N ARG A 84 -0.95 9.01 2.65
CA ARG A 84 -1.02 9.20 4.10
C ARG A 84 0.38 9.12 4.71
N LYS A 85 0.66 9.98 5.69
CA LYS A 85 1.81 9.80 6.58
C LYS A 85 1.50 8.67 7.54
N LEU A 86 2.32 7.62 7.52
CA LEU A 86 2.28 6.58 8.53
C LEU A 86 3.03 7.07 9.75
N THR A 87 2.30 7.45 10.79
CA THR A 87 2.86 7.70 12.12
C THR A 87 2.86 6.36 12.85
N LEU A 88 4.00 5.68 12.86
CA LEU A 88 4.22 4.58 13.80
C LEU A 88 4.39 5.24 15.17
N ALA A 89 3.44 5.02 16.09
CA ALA A 89 3.53 5.58 17.43
C ALA A 89 4.89 5.21 18.04
N PRO A 90 5.56 6.15 18.74
CA PRO A 90 6.77 5.80 19.47
C PRO A 90 6.41 4.71 20.48
N GLU A 91 7.24 3.67 20.57
CA GLU A 91 7.07 2.61 21.56
C GLU A 91 6.94 3.25 22.95
N GLU A 92 5.78 3.10 23.58
CA GLU A 92 5.65 3.38 25.01
C GLU A 92 6.61 2.43 25.71
N LYS A 93 7.73 2.98 26.21
CA LYS A 93 8.63 2.25 27.11
C LYS A 93 7.81 1.83 28.33
N GLN A 94 7.43 0.56 28.41
CA GLN A 94 7.00 -0.09 29.65
C GLN A 94 8.19 -0.29 30.57
#